data_AF-A0A9D8J178-F1
#
_entry.id   AF-A0A9D8J178-F1
#
_cell.length_a   1.000
_cell.length_b   1.000
_cell.length_c   1.000
_cell.angle_alpha   90.00
_cell.angle_beta   90.00
_cell.angle_gamma   90.00
#
_symmetry.space_group_name_H-M   'P 1'
#
loop_
_entity.id
_entity.type
_entity.pdbx_description
1 polymer ?
#
loop_
_entity_poly.entity_id
_entity_poly.type
_entity_poly.pdbx_seq_one_letter_code
_entity_poly.pdbx_strand_id
1 'polypeptide(L)' 'MPKLKPGTILPTPEEDAAITAAALSDPDAVPLTDSEWETVKPRARIGRPPKSQHKVPTTIRFDADVLDALKASGKGWQT' A
#
# COMPACT_ATOMS: atom_id res chain seq x y z
N MET A 1 -8.49 5.86 17.86
CA MET A 1 -7.99 6.19 16.52
C MET A 1 -6.67 6.95 16.69
N PRO A 2 -5.64 6.68 15.87
CA PRO A 2 -4.39 7.44 15.96
C PRO A 2 -4.66 8.92 15.70
N LYS A 3 -3.94 9.80 16.39
CA LYS A 3 -4.07 11.26 16.23
C LYS A 3 -3.66 11.65 14.81
N LEU A 4 -4.46 12.50 14.17
CA LEU A 4 -4.12 13.07 12.86
C LEU A 4 -2.82 13.89 12.95
N LYS A 5 -2.09 13.95 11.84
CA LYS A 5 -0.84 14.72 11.78
C LYS A 5 -1.16 16.22 11.95
N PRO A 6 -0.25 17.00 12.56
CA PRO A 6 -0.39 18.46 12.57
C PRO A 6 -0.54 19.00 11.14
N GLY A 7 -1.48 19.92 10.93
CA GLY A 7 -1.77 20.50 9.60
C GLY A 7 -2.72 19.69 8.72
N THR A 8 -3.36 18.62 9.22
CA THR A 8 -4.43 17.96 8.45
C THR A 8 -5.63 18.90 8.28
N ILE A 9 -5.95 19.20 7.03
CA ILE A 9 -7.14 19.96 6.64
C ILE A 9 -8.29 18.97 6.52
N LEU A 10 -9.39 19.25 7.21
CA LEU A 10 -10.66 18.55 7.05
C LEU A 10 -11.58 19.43 6.22
N PRO A 11 -12.30 18.87 5.23
CA PRO A 11 -13.30 19.64 4.52
C PRO A 11 -14.35 20.20 5.49
N THR A 12 -14.82 21.39 5.19
CA THR A 12 -16.04 21.93 5.80
C THR A 12 -17.26 21.16 5.29
N PRO A 13 -18.41 21.21 5.99
CA PRO A 13 -19.63 20.55 5.52
C PRO A 13 -20.09 21.00 4.13
N GLU A 14 -19.84 22.26 3.78
CA GLU A 14 -20.16 22.81 2.45
C GLU A 14 -19.26 22.21 1.37
N GLU A 15 -17.96 22.08 1.64
CA GLU A 15 -16.99 21.44 0.74
C GLU A 15 -17.28 19.95 0.58
N ASP A 16 -17.60 19.23 1.67
CA ASP A 16 -17.97 17.81 1.63
C ASP A 16 -19.23 17.59 0.76
N ALA A 17 -20.22 18.47 0.88
CA ALA A 17 -21.43 18.41 0.06
C ALA A 17 -21.12 18.65 -1.43
N ALA A 18 -20.25 19.61 -1.74
CA ALA A 18 -19.81 19.89 -3.11
C ALA A 18 -19.03 18.72 -3.72
N ILE A 19 -18.13 18.09 -2.95
CA ILE A 19 -17.37 16.90 -3.37
C ILE A 19 -18.32 15.73 -3.65
N THR A 20 -19.31 15.51 -2.77
CA THR A 20 -20.29 14.44 -2.92
C THR A 20 -21.16 14.65 -4.17
N ALA A 21 -21.63 15.87 -4.39
CA ALA A 21 -22.43 16.21 -5.57
C ALA A 21 -21.63 16.03 -6.87
N ALA A 22 -20.35 16.42 -6.88
CA ALA A 22 -19.48 16.20 -8.03
C ALA A 22 -19.29 14.71 -8.32
N ALA A 23 -19.04 13.89 -7.29
CA ALA A 23 -18.88 12.45 -7.46
C ALA A 23 -20.17 11.76 -7.98
N LEU A 24 -21.34 12.20 -7.52
CA LEU A 24 -22.63 11.68 -8.01
C LEU A 24 -22.96 12.10 -9.45
N SER A 25 -22.35 13.18 -9.94
CA SER A 25 -22.58 13.66 -11.31
C SER A 25 -21.81 12.87 -12.37
N ASP A 26 -20.78 12.11 -11.98
CA ASP A 26 -19.96 11.28 -12.87
C ASP A 26 -20.53 9.86 -12.97
N PRO A 27 -21.10 9.44 -14.13
CA PRO A 27 -21.66 8.10 -14.30
C PRO A 27 -20.63 6.97 -14.19
N ASP A 28 -19.35 7.25 -14.46
CA ASP A 28 -18.27 6.25 -14.46
C ASP A 28 -17.61 6.12 -13.07
N ALA A 29 -17.86 7.08 -12.16
CA ALA A 29 -17.21 7.17 -10.85
C ALA A 29 -18.18 7.36 -9.66
N VAL A 30 -19.41 6.85 -9.79
CA VAL A 30 -20.44 6.95 -8.73
C VAL A 30 -19.95 6.31 -7.42
N PRO A 31 -20.06 7.00 -6.26
CA PRO A 31 -19.71 6.44 -4.96
C PRO A 31 -20.55 5.20 -4.61
N LEU A 32 -19.91 4.21 -4.00
CA LEU A 32 -20.59 3.04 -3.45
C LEU A 32 -21.50 3.44 -2.29
N THR A 33 -22.67 2.81 -2.21
CA THR A 33 -23.49 2.85 -0.99
C THR A 33 -22.82 2.10 0.15
N ASP A 34 -23.24 2.36 1.39
CA ASP A 34 -22.69 1.66 2.57
C ASP A 34 -22.82 0.14 2.48
N SER A 35 -23.95 -0.37 1.95
CA SER A 35 -24.17 -1.81 1.79
C SER A 35 -23.26 -2.42 0.72
N GLU A 36 -23.06 -1.72 -0.39
CA GLU A 36 -22.15 -2.18 -1.44
C GLU A 36 -20.70 -2.13 -0.95
N TRP A 37 -20.34 -1.09 -0.21
CA TRP A 37 -19.04 -0.95 0.42
C TRP A 37 -18.73 -2.12 1.35
N GLU A 38 -19.62 -2.47 2.28
CA GLU A 38 -19.38 -3.61 3.18
C GLU A 38 -19.25 -4.95 2.43
N THR A 39 -19.89 -5.07 1.27
CA THR A 39 -19.76 -6.25 0.40
C THR A 39 -18.38 -6.33 -0.28
N VAL A 40 -17.83 -5.20 -0.73
CA VAL A 40 -16.55 -5.18 -1.49
C VAL A 40 -15.32 -5.00 -0.60
N LYS A 41 -15.46 -4.34 0.55
CA LYS A 41 -14.39 -4.01 1.51
C LYS A 41 -13.45 -5.17 1.85
N PRO A 42 -13.90 -6.44 2.02
CA PRO A 42 -12.98 -7.56 2.26
C PRO A 42 -12.03 -7.86 1.09
N ARG A 43 -12.45 -7.54 -0.14
CA ARG A 43 -11.72 -7.79 -1.40
C ARG A 43 -11.07 -6.53 -1.98
N ALA A 44 -11.50 -5.34 -1.55
CA ALA A 44 -10.92 -4.05 -1.90
C ALA A 44 -9.55 -3.82 -1.21
N ARG A 45 -8.63 -4.78 -1.34
CA ARG A 45 -7.26 -4.67 -0.85
C ARG A 45 -6.42 -3.92 -1.87
N ILE A 46 -5.87 -2.79 -1.45
CA ILE A 46 -4.90 -2.03 -2.24
C ILE A 46 -3.52 -2.68 -2.08
N GLY A 47 -2.87 -3.01 -3.19
CA GLY A 47 -1.50 -3.50 -3.23
C GLY A 47 -1.34 -5.01 -3.42
N ARG A 48 -0.08 -5.47 -3.40
CA ARG A 48 0.26 -6.88 -3.60
C ARG A 48 -0.34 -7.73 -2.47
N PRO A 49 -0.92 -8.90 -2.78
CA PRO A 49 -1.32 -9.86 -1.76
C PRO A 49 -0.17 -10.12 -0.77
N PRO A 50 -0.45 -10.11 0.55
CA PRO A 50 0.57 -10.42 1.54
C PRO A 50 1.16 -11.80 1.23
N LYS A 51 2.49 -11.89 1.20
CA LYS A 51 3.16 -13.18 1.03
C LYS A 51 2.86 -14.02 2.26
N SER A 52 2.37 -15.24 2.06
CA SER A 52 2.17 -16.20 3.16
C SER A 52 3.49 -16.54 3.87
N GLN A 53 4.60 -16.51 3.13
CA GLN A 53 5.94 -16.74 3.65
C GLN A 53 6.83 -15.53 3.33
N HIS A 54 7.31 -14.90 4.40
CA HIS A 54 8.28 -13.82 4.32
C HIS A 54 9.70 -14.39 4.40
N LYS A 55 10.66 -13.66 3.81
CA LYS A 55 12.08 -13.95 4.04
C LYS A 55 12.38 -13.68 5.51
N VAL A 56 13.01 -14.63 6.18
CA VAL A 56 13.51 -14.44 7.55
C VAL A 56 14.91 -13.81 7.47
N PRO A 57 15.15 -12.64 8.09
CA PRO A 57 16.49 -12.08 8.15
C PRO A 57 17.35 -12.96 9.06
N THR A 58 18.51 -13.40 8.55
CA THR A 58 19.44 -14.26 9.28
C THR A 58 20.86 -13.71 9.17
N THR A 59 21.53 -13.54 10.31
CA THR A 59 22.93 -13.10 10.36
C THR A 59 23.84 -14.32 10.31
N ILE A 60 24.68 -14.40 9.27
CA ILE A 60 25.67 -15.45 9.08
C ILE A 60 27.02 -14.83 8.71
N ARG A 61 28.11 -15.50 9.09
CA ARG A 61 29.47 -15.15 8.66
C ARG A 61 29.89 -16.09 7.54
N PHE A 62 30.54 -15.54 6.53
CA PHE A 62 31.15 -16.27 5.43
C PHE A 62 32.65 -16.02 5.43
N ASP A 63 33.41 -17.01 4.95
CA ASP A 63 34.83 -16.83 4.66
C ASP A 63 35.02 -15.85 3.49
N ALA A 64 36.19 -15.21 3.46
CA ALA A 64 36.47 -14.12 2.52
C ALA A 64 36.47 -14.58 1.06
N ASP A 65 37.05 -15.76 0.79
CA ASP A 65 37.11 -16.39 -0.53
C ASP A 65 35.71 -16.74 -1.06
N VAL A 66 34.82 -17.24 -0.19
CA VAL A 66 33.42 -17.51 -0.52
C VAL A 66 32.69 -16.22 -0.89
N LEU A 67 32.90 -15.13 -0.14
CA LEU A 67 32.30 -13.84 -0.47
C LEU A 67 32.78 -13.31 -1.82
N ASP A 68 34.07 -13.44 -2.13
CA ASP A 68 34.65 -12.95 -3.37
C ASP A 68 34.15 -13.75 -4.58
N ALA A 69 34.00 -15.07 -4.46
CA ALA A 69 33.41 -15.92 -5.49
C ALA A 69 31.91 -15.62 -5.72
N LEU A 70 31.15 -15.43 -4.64
CA LEU A 70 29.72 -15.08 -4.70
C LEU A 70 29.48 -13.70 -5.29
N LYS A 71 30.37 -12.74 -5.00
CA LYS A 71 30.42 -11.45 -5.67
C LYS A 71 30.69 -11.69 -7.14
N ALA A 72 31.86 -12.19 -7.55
CA ALA A 72 32.26 -12.34 -8.96
C ALA A 72 31.19 -12.98 -9.88
N SER A 73 30.41 -13.94 -9.38
CA SER A 73 29.44 -14.72 -10.16
C SER A 73 27.96 -14.37 -9.91
N GLY A 74 27.67 -13.52 -8.93
CA GLY A 74 26.30 -13.28 -8.47
C GLY A 74 25.44 -12.53 -9.49
N LYS A 75 24.12 -12.76 -9.48
CA LYS A 75 23.18 -11.89 -10.21
C LYS A 75 22.84 -10.68 -9.34
N GLY A 76 23.16 -9.46 -9.81
CA GLY A 76 22.76 -8.20 -9.15
C GLY A 76 23.71 -7.68 -8.05
N TRP A 77 24.95 -8.15 -8.00
CA TRP A 77 26.00 -7.58 -7.12
C TRP A 77 26.74 -6.40 -7.75
N GLN A 78 26.57 -6.17 -9.06
CA GLN A 78 27.29 -5.17 -9.86
C GLN A 78 26.37 -4.27 -10.71
N THR A 79 25.09 -4.17 -10.36
CA THR A 79 24.15 -3.20 -10.97
C THR A 79 23.63 -2.24 -9.93
#